data_AF-A0A258HQB2-F1
#
_entry.id   AF-A0A258HQB2-F1
#
_cell.length_a   1.000
_cell.length_b   1.000
_cell.length_c   1.000
_cell.angle_alpha   90.00
_cell.angle_beta   90.00
_cell.angle_gamma   90.00
#
_symmetry.space_group_name_H-M   'P 1'
#
loop_
_entity.id
_entity.type
_entity.pdbx_description
1 polymer ?
#
loop_
_entity_poly.entity_id
_entity_poly.type
_entity_poly.pdbx_seq_one_letter_code
_entity_poly.pdbx_strand_id
1 'polypeptide(L)'
;MSTLATVARDATAPPLPAIDVVTTIDEYLDRSDWRVNANANQGYSLGGLILNTAGKVIANYWLSEIYPPEVGEAHRAGDLHVHDLDMLAGYCAGWSLRVLLEEGLNGVSGKIDSRPPRHFSSAVGQIVNFLGTMQNEWAGAQAFSSFDTYMSPFVRIDSLTYAEVRQHIQELVYNLNVPSRWGTQTPFTNLTFDWVCPDDLREQVPVIGGVAQDFCYGDLAQEMALINATPTTVTSGGRVGRLSACRSSSCSSSATRVARGSGSGTGAGPAGGTAASSSTAWATVARPRGRKRPSV
;
A
#
# COMPACT_ATOMS: atom_id res chain seq x y z
N MET A 1 -21.58 -30.81 3.75
CA MET A 1 -20.91 -30.91 2.44
C MET A 1 -21.62 -29.96 1.50
N SER A 2 -21.10 -28.75 1.31
CA SER A 2 -21.66 -27.78 0.36
C SER A 2 -21.12 -28.12 -1.02
N THR A 3 -21.99 -28.56 -1.91
CA THR A 3 -21.68 -28.78 -3.32
C THR A 3 -21.30 -27.42 -3.91
N LEU A 4 -20.03 -27.24 -4.30
CA LEU A 4 -19.65 -26.15 -5.18
C LEU A 4 -20.43 -26.35 -6.47
N ALA A 5 -21.46 -25.53 -6.70
CA ALA A 5 -22.12 -25.47 -7.98
C ALA A 5 -21.10 -24.95 -8.99
N THR A 6 -20.61 -25.84 -9.86
CA THR A 6 -19.83 -25.45 -11.02
C THR A 6 -20.71 -24.54 -11.87
N VAL A 7 -20.44 -23.23 -11.84
CA VAL A 7 -21.06 -22.30 -12.79
C VAL A 7 -20.52 -22.70 -14.15
N ALA A 8 -21.38 -23.28 -14.99
CA ALA A 8 -21.02 -23.66 -16.35
C ALA A 8 -20.69 -22.39 -17.15
N ARG A 9 -19.48 -22.33 -17.74
CA ARG A 9 -19.09 -21.23 -18.64
C ARG A 9 -20.03 -21.21 -19.83
N ASP A 10 -20.37 -20.01 -20.29
CA ASP A 10 -21.14 -19.79 -21.50
C ASP A 10 -20.41 -20.45 -22.68
N ALA A 11 -21.13 -21.27 -23.46
CA ALA A 11 -20.58 -21.99 -24.61
C ALA A 11 -20.11 -21.05 -25.74
N THR A 12 -20.51 -19.78 -25.71
CA THR A 12 -20.08 -18.74 -26.65
C THR A 12 -18.86 -17.95 -26.19
N ALA A 13 -18.40 -18.18 -24.95
CA ALA A 13 -17.22 -17.52 -24.44
C ALA A 13 -15.96 -17.96 -25.21
N PRO A 14 -15.01 -17.03 -25.44
CA PRO A 14 -13.74 -17.38 -26.08
C PRO A 14 -13.00 -18.49 -25.29
N PRO A 15 -12.18 -19.30 -26.00
CA PRO A 15 -11.41 -20.36 -25.37
C PRO A 15 -10.51 -19.78 -24.28
N LEU A 16 -10.36 -20.52 -23.18
CA LEU A 16 -9.49 -20.10 -22.09
C LEU A 16 -8.06 -19.92 -22.60
N PRO A 17 -7.34 -18.89 -22.13
CA PRO A 17 -5.94 -18.75 -22.43
C PRO A 17 -5.17 -19.97 -21.91
N ALA A 18 -4.33 -20.56 -22.77
CA ALA A 18 -3.42 -21.63 -22.40
C ALA A 18 -2.14 -21.03 -21.81
N ILE A 19 -1.70 -21.56 -20.67
CA ILE A 19 -0.42 -21.21 -20.04
C ILE A 19 0.48 -22.43 -20.12
N ASP A 20 1.59 -22.33 -20.87
CA ASP A 20 2.58 -23.39 -20.96
C ASP A 20 3.50 -23.37 -19.73
N VAL A 21 3.56 -24.49 -19.02
CA VAL A 21 4.28 -24.58 -17.74
C VAL A 21 5.78 -24.52 -17.95
N VAL A 22 6.31 -25.20 -18.97
CA VAL A 22 7.76 -25.25 -19.25
C VAL A 22 8.25 -23.86 -19.60
N THR A 23 7.60 -23.22 -20.58
CA THR A 23 7.89 -21.86 -21.02
C THR A 23 7.78 -20.86 -19.87
N THR A 24 6.76 -20.99 -19.01
CA THR A 24 6.58 -20.08 -17.86
C THR A 24 7.75 -20.12 -16.89
N ILE A 25 8.27 -21.31 -16.60
CA ILE A 25 9.40 -21.51 -15.70
C ILE A 25 10.71 -21.09 -16.39
N ASP A 26 10.95 -21.58 -17.60
CA ASP A 26 12.19 -21.33 -18.34
C ASP A 26 12.39 -19.84 -18.64
N GLU A 27 11.34 -19.10 -19.02
CA GLU A 27 11.43 -17.66 -19.26
C GLU A 27 11.86 -16.87 -18.02
N TYR A 28 11.47 -17.32 -16.82
CA TYR A 28 11.92 -16.69 -15.58
C TYR A 28 13.36 -17.06 -15.25
N LEU A 29 13.73 -18.34 -15.41
CA LEU A 29 15.09 -18.84 -15.18
C LEU A 29 16.10 -18.15 -16.11
N ASP A 30 15.74 -17.99 -17.37
CA ASP A 30 16.57 -17.34 -18.40
C ASP A 30 16.44 -15.81 -18.40
N ARG A 31 15.50 -15.25 -17.62
CA ARG A 31 15.18 -13.81 -17.55
C ARG A 31 14.84 -13.19 -18.90
N SER A 32 14.17 -13.96 -19.75
CA SER A 32 13.86 -13.57 -21.13
C SER A 32 12.52 -12.83 -21.26
N ASP A 33 11.60 -12.94 -20.28
CA ASP A 33 10.37 -12.14 -20.22
C ASP A 33 10.62 -10.76 -19.57
N TRP A 34 10.15 -9.69 -20.20
CA TRP A 34 10.22 -8.33 -19.66
C TRP A 34 9.49 -8.19 -18.33
N ARG A 35 8.47 -9.01 -18.06
CA ARG A 35 7.70 -8.99 -16.81
C ARG A 35 8.55 -9.30 -15.59
N VAL A 36 9.67 -10.01 -15.77
CA VAL A 36 10.67 -10.23 -14.71
C VAL A 36 11.25 -8.90 -14.18
N ASN A 37 11.20 -7.83 -14.98
CA ASN A 37 11.67 -6.49 -14.62
C ASN A 37 10.53 -5.45 -14.47
N ALA A 38 9.25 -5.87 -14.46
CA ALA A 38 8.12 -4.93 -14.39
C ALA A 38 8.04 -4.19 -13.04
N ASN A 39 8.57 -4.80 -11.98
CA ASN A 39 8.57 -4.24 -10.64
C ASN A 39 10.01 -4.02 -10.15
N ALA A 40 10.39 -2.75 -9.96
CA ALA A 40 11.74 -2.37 -9.57
C ALA A 40 12.16 -2.87 -8.18
N ASN A 41 11.20 -3.27 -7.34
CA ASN A 41 11.47 -3.84 -6.02
C ASN A 41 11.65 -5.37 -6.08
N GLN A 42 11.45 -6.02 -7.24
CA GLN A 42 11.62 -7.46 -7.40
C GLN A 42 13.02 -7.79 -7.92
N GLY A 43 13.66 -8.78 -7.29
CA GLY A 43 14.88 -9.42 -7.79
C GLY A 43 14.66 -10.90 -8.11
N TYR A 44 15.60 -11.49 -8.86
CA TYR A 44 15.60 -12.93 -9.14
C TYR A 44 15.75 -13.75 -7.86
N SER A 45 14.70 -14.49 -7.50
CA SER A 45 14.74 -15.50 -6.43
C SER A 45 13.62 -16.54 -6.58
N LEU A 46 13.56 -17.51 -5.67
CA LEU A 46 12.43 -18.43 -5.55
C LEU A 46 11.09 -17.72 -5.33
N GLY A 47 11.06 -16.67 -4.50
CA GLY A 47 9.84 -15.88 -4.28
C GLY A 47 9.37 -15.19 -5.55
N GLY A 48 10.30 -14.66 -6.33
CA GLY A 48 9.98 -14.04 -7.62
C GLY A 48 9.50 -15.05 -8.66
N LEU A 49 9.99 -16.29 -8.63
CA LEU A 49 9.51 -17.36 -9.50
C LEU A 49 8.06 -17.72 -9.17
N ILE A 50 7.74 -17.84 -7.88
CA ILE A 50 6.38 -18.10 -7.40
C ILE A 50 5.45 -16.97 -7.84
N LEU A 51 5.83 -15.71 -7.61
CA LEU A 51 5.05 -14.54 -8.00
C LEU A 51 4.87 -14.42 -9.51
N ASN A 52 5.93 -14.63 -10.31
CA ASN A 52 5.83 -14.61 -11.77
C ASN A 52 4.86 -15.67 -12.30
N THR A 53 4.95 -16.89 -11.75
CA THR A 53 4.08 -18.00 -12.15
C THR A 53 2.63 -17.73 -11.77
N ALA A 54 2.38 -17.35 -10.51
CA ALA A 54 1.04 -17.01 -10.03
C ALA A 54 0.44 -15.81 -10.78
N GLY A 55 1.26 -14.78 -11.02
CA GLY A 55 0.85 -13.56 -11.70
C GLY A 55 0.38 -13.79 -13.13
N LYS A 56 1.05 -14.67 -13.90
CA LYS A 56 0.59 -15.06 -15.24
C LYS A 56 -0.79 -15.72 -15.21
N VAL A 57 -1.06 -16.57 -14.21
CA VAL A 57 -2.36 -17.23 -14.05
C VAL A 57 -3.44 -16.21 -13.67
N ILE A 58 -3.17 -15.38 -12.67
CA ILE A 58 -4.13 -14.39 -12.14
C ILE A 58 -4.46 -13.32 -13.19
N ALA A 59 -3.47 -12.82 -13.93
CA ALA A 59 -3.68 -11.83 -14.98
C ALA A 59 -4.62 -12.35 -16.08
N ASN A 60 -4.46 -13.61 -16.47
CA ASN A 60 -5.33 -14.23 -17.47
C ASN A 60 -6.74 -14.46 -16.92
N TYR A 61 -6.89 -14.78 -15.64
CA TYR A 61 -8.19 -14.87 -14.99
C TYR A 61 -8.92 -13.52 -15.00
N TRP A 62 -8.24 -12.43 -14.61
CA TRP A 62 -8.80 -11.08 -14.70
C TRP A 62 -9.29 -10.74 -16.11
N LEU A 63 -8.44 -10.92 -17.12
CA LEU A 63 -8.71 -10.49 -18.50
C LEU A 63 -9.66 -11.40 -19.28
N SER A 64 -10.01 -12.57 -18.75
CA SER A 64 -10.85 -13.55 -19.45
C SER A 64 -12.17 -13.83 -18.73
N GLU A 65 -12.22 -13.66 -17.41
CA GLU A 65 -13.40 -14.01 -16.61
C GLU A 65 -14.00 -12.82 -15.84
N ILE A 66 -13.21 -11.81 -15.48
CA ILE A 66 -13.68 -10.69 -14.64
C ILE A 66 -13.95 -9.43 -15.45
N TYR A 67 -13.00 -9.02 -16.29
CA TYR A 67 -13.16 -7.85 -17.14
C TYR A 67 -14.03 -8.16 -18.36
N PRO A 68 -14.77 -7.16 -18.88
CA PRO A 68 -15.40 -7.26 -20.18
C PRO A 68 -14.38 -7.63 -21.27
N PRO A 69 -14.75 -8.44 -22.28
CA PRO A 69 -13.84 -8.90 -23.32
C PRO A 69 -13.09 -7.76 -24.01
N GLU A 70 -13.75 -6.62 -24.23
CA GLU A 70 -13.17 -5.46 -24.92
C GLU A 70 -12.00 -4.84 -24.13
N VAL A 71 -12.07 -4.88 -22.79
CA VAL A 71 -10.96 -4.44 -21.92
C VAL A 71 -9.79 -5.41 -22.00
N GLY A 72 -10.10 -6.71 -22.00
CA GLY A 72 -9.12 -7.78 -22.16
C GLY A 72 -8.36 -7.68 -23.48
N GLU A 73 -9.08 -7.43 -24.58
CA GLU A 73 -8.52 -7.23 -25.91
C GLU A 73 -7.68 -5.96 -25.99
N ALA A 74 -8.19 -4.83 -25.52
CA ALA A 74 -7.46 -3.56 -25.51
C ALA A 74 -6.16 -3.64 -24.70
N HIS A 75 -6.15 -4.35 -23.56
CA HIS A 75 -4.92 -4.60 -22.80
C HIS A 75 -3.91 -5.43 -23.60
N ARG A 76 -4.36 -6.53 -24.20
CA ARG A 76 -3.50 -7.45 -24.96
C ARG A 76 -2.97 -6.82 -26.26
N ALA A 77 -3.76 -5.95 -26.89
CA ALA A 77 -3.37 -5.17 -28.07
C ALA A 77 -2.45 -3.98 -27.74
N GLY A 78 -2.34 -3.61 -26.45
CA GLY A 78 -1.55 -2.47 -25.99
C GLY A 78 -2.22 -1.11 -26.18
N ASP A 79 -3.53 -1.09 -26.41
CA ASP A 79 -4.33 0.15 -26.50
C ASP A 79 -4.51 0.81 -25.12
N LEU A 80 -4.49 0.00 -24.07
CA LEU A 80 -4.47 0.41 -22.67
C LEU A 80 -3.55 -0.50 -21.85
N HIS A 81 -3.18 -0.04 -20.66
CA HIS A 81 -2.47 -0.85 -19.67
C HIS A 81 -3.31 -0.91 -18.39
N VAL A 82 -3.59 -2.13 -17.94
CA VAL A 82 -4.25 -2.37 -16.65
C VAL A 82 -3.15 -2.75 -15.68
N HIS A 83 -3.02 -1.98 -14.61
CA HIS A 83 -1.99 -2.16 -13.60
C HIS A 83 -2.31 -3.34 -12.68
N ASP A 84 -1.26 -3.98 -12.15
CA ASP A 84 -1.29 -4.96 -11.06
C ASP A 84 -2.21 -6.18 -11.28
N LEU A 85 -2.36 -6.60 -12.54
CA LEU A 85 -3.12 -7.79 -12.92
C LEU A 85 -2.54 -9.10 -12.36
N ASP A 86 -1.31 -9.09 -11.88
CA ASP A 86 -0.64 -10.23 -11.27
C ASP A 86 -1.16 -10.56 -9.85
N MET A 87 -1.98 -9.68 -9.27
CA MET A 87 -2.57 -9.85 -7.94
C MET A 87 -4.10 -9.85 -8.01
N LEU A 88 -4.76 -10.78 -7.32
CA LEU A 88 -6.21 -10.80 -7.15
C LEU A 88 -6.57 -10.15 -5.82
N ALA A 89 -6.26 -8.86 -5.70
CA ALA A 89 -6.36 -8.12 -4.45
C ALA A 89 -6.72 -6.65 -4.69
N GLY A 90 -6.90 -5.89 -3.61
CA GLY A 90 -6.96 -4.44 -3.69
C GLY A 90 -5.60 -3.84 -4.10
N TYR A 91 -5.61 -2.59 -4.60
CA TYR A 91 -4.39 -1.89 -4.98
C TYR A 91 -3.64 -1.34 -3.76
N CYS A 92 -3.92 -0.10 -3.34
CA CYS A 92 -3.29 0.54 -2.20
C CYS A 92 -4.29 0.77 -1.07
N ALA A 93 -3.79 0.86 0.17
CA ALA A 93 -4.61 1.17 1.33
C ALA A 93 -3.88 2.09 2.32
N GLY A 94 -4.64 3.03 2.89
CA GLY A 94 -4.24 3.80 4.07
C GLY A 94 -4.90 3.21 5.30
N TRP A 95 -4.13 3.04 6.37
CA TRP A 95 -4.56 2.38 7.60
C TRP A 95 -4.60 3.36 8.76
N SER A 96 -5.51 3.11 9.70
CA SER A 96 -5.55 3.87 10.95
C SER A 96 -4.47 3.35 11.88
N LEU A 97 -3.39 4.13 12.04
CA LEU A 97 -2.35 3.82 13.03
C LEU A 97 -2.93 3.80 14.44
N ARG A 98 -3.88 4.69 14.74
CA ARG A 98 -4.60 4.72 16.01
C ARG A 98 -5.26 3.38 16.33
N VAL A 99 -6.00 2.80 15.39
CA VAL A 99 -6.67 1.49 15.59
C VAL A 99 -5.63 0.41 15.89
N LEU A 100 -4.53 0.36 15.13
CA LEU A 100 -3.45 -0.60 15.42
C LEU A 100 -2.86 -0.41 16.82
N LEU A 101 -2.67 0.82 17.28
CA LEU A 101 -2.09 1.11 18.59
C LEU A 101 -3.07 0.88 19.76
N GLU A 102 -4.37 1.05 19.53
CA GLU A 102 -5.40 0.91 20.56
C GLU A 102 -5.95 -0.52 20.67
N GLU A 103 -5.98 -1.28 19.56
CA GLU A 103 -6.50 -2.64 19.51
C GLU A 103 -5.40 -3.71 19.39
N GLY A 104 -4.24 -3.34 18.87
CA GLY A 104 -3.16 -4.27 18.52
C GLY A 104 -3.41 -4.97 17.18
N LEU A 105 -2.44 -5.77 16.74
CA LEU A 105 -2.57 -6.60 15.54
C LEU A 105 -3.39 -7.87 15.84
N ASN A 106 -4.69 -7.85 15.58
CA ASN A 106 -5.63 -8.92 15.95
C ASN A 106 -6.68 -9.22 14.86
N GLY A 107 -7.59 -10.16 15.15
CA GLY A 107 -8.86 -10.28 14.43
C GLY A 107 -8.90 -11.34 13.32
N VAL A 108 -7.84 -12.15 13.17
CA VAL A 108 -7.79 -13.23 12.16
C VAL A 108 -7.99 -14.59 12.83
N SER A 109 -9.12 -15.23 12.53
CA SER A 109 -9.46 -16.55 13.08
C SER A 109 -8.36 -17.59 12.82
N GLY A 110 -7.95 -18.30 13.88
CA GLY A 110 -6.91 -19.32 13.80
C GLY A 110 -5.48 -18.78 13.69
N LYS A 111 -5.28 -17.46 13.87
CA LYS A 111 -3.97 -16.84 14.00
C LYS A 111 -3.76 -16.31 15.42
N ILE A 112 -2.50 -16.07 15.77
CA ILE A 112 -2.12 -15.50 17.06
C ILE A 112 -2.22 -13.98 16.96
N ASP A 113 -2.93 -13.37 17.90
CA ASP A 113 -3.12 -11.93 17.99
C ASP A 113 -2.07 -11.27 18.90
N SER A 114 -1.74 -10.01 18.60
CA SER A 114 -0.96 -9.12 19.46
C SER A 114 -1.88 -8.15 20.18
N ARG A 115 -1.72 -8.03 21.50
CA ARG A 115 -2.41 -7.01 22.31
C ARG A 115 -1.89 -5.60 21.98
N PRO A 116 -2.62 -4.54 22.32
CA PRO A 116 -2.16 -3.16 22.16
C PRO A 116 -0.76 -2.94 22.75
N PRO A 117 0.17 -2.29 22.03
CA PRO A 117 1.51 -2.01 22.53
C PRO A 117 1.46 -1.10 23.77
N ARG A 118 2.43 -1.28 24.67
CA ARG A 118 2.60 -0.47 25.89
C ARG A 118 3.84 0.41 25.90
N HIS A 119 4.79 0.13 25.00
CA HIS A 119 6.07 0.82 24.89
C HIS A 119 6.36 1.15 23.42
N PHE A 120 7.19 2.17 23.17
CA PHE A 120 7.55 2.64 21.84
C PHE A 120 8.13 1.51 20.97
N SER A 121 9.01 0.69 21.55
CA SER A 121 9.61 -0.46 20.87
C SER A 121 8.56 -1.48 20.40
N SER A 122 7.57 -1.79 21.25
CA SER A 122 6.48 -2.70 20.91
C SER A 122 5.54 -2.12 19.84
N ALA A 123 5.31 -0.80 19.86
CA ALA A 123 4.53 -0.10 18.84
C ALA A 123 5.23 -0.16 17.47
N VAL A 124 6.54 0.14 17.44
CA VAL A 124 7.38 0.00 16.23
C VAL A 124 7.33 -1.43 15.69
N GLY A 125 7.50 -2.44 16.56
CA GLY A 125 7.44 -3.85 16.16
C GLY A 125 6.09 -4.24 15.55
N GLN A 126 4.97 -3.76 16.13
CA GLN A 126 3.65 -4.02 15.55
C GLN A 126 3.41 -3.30 14.23
N ILE A 127 3.94 -2.09 14.03
CA ILE A 127 3.89 -1.37 12.74
C ILE A 127 4.64 -2.15 11.66
N VAL A 128 5.84 -2.64 11.95
CA VAL A 128 6.62 -3.49 11.03
C VAL A 128 5.83 -4.75 10.67
N ASN A 129 5.31 -5.46 11.67
CA ASN A 129 4.56 -6.68 11.45
C ASN A 129 3.28 -6.42 10.66
N PHE A 130 2.55 -5.34 10.97
CA PHE A 130 1.34 -4.96 10.28
C PHE A 130 1.62 -4.67 8.80
N LEU A 131 2.55 -3.76 8.49
CA LEU A 131 2.84 -3.38 7.11
C LEU A 131 3.44 -4.55 6.31
N GLY A 132 4.28 -5.37 6.94
CA GLY A 132 4.81 -6.59 6.33
C GLY A 132 3.74 -7.65 6.07
N THR A 133 2.72 -7.76 6.94
CA THR A 133 1.57 -8.65 6.70
C THR A 133 0.72 -8.12 5.56
N MET A 134 0.33 -6.84 5.60
CA MET A 134 -0.56 -6.24 4.60
C MET A 134 0.03 -6.21 3.20
N GLN A 135 1.37 -6.16 3.05
CA GLN A 135 2.00 -6.30 1.74
C GLN A 135 1.65 -7.61 1.03
N ASN A 136 1.34 -8.68 1.76
CA ASN A 136 0.95 -9.95 1.15
C ASN A 136 -0.52 -9.97 0.70
N GLU A 137 -1.33 -9.02 1.17
CA GLU A 137 -2.78 -8.97 0.96
C GLU A 137 -3.20 -7.85 -0.03
N TRP A 138 -2.26 -7.00 -0.44
CA TRP A 138 -2.51 -5.84 -1.31
C TRP A 138 -1.40 -5.72 -2.36
N ALA A 139 -1.74 -5.27 -3.57
CA ALA A 139 -0.79 -5.16 -4.66
C ALA A 139 0.14 -3.94 -4.56
N GLY A 140 -0.33 -2.87 -3.93
CA GLY A 140 0.30 -1.56 -3.91
C GLY A 140 0.70 -1.07 -2.52
N ALA A 141 0.90 0.25 -2.43
CA ALA A 141 1.42 0.94 -1.26
C ALA A 141 0.51 0.82 -0.02
N GLN A 142 1.14 0.64 1.14
CA GLN A 142 0.49 0.61 2.44
C GLN A 142 0.93 1.82 3.27
N ALA A 143 -0.03 2.60 3.78
CA ALA A 143 0.28 3.90 4.39
C ALA A 143 -0.25 4.05 5.82
N PHE A 144 0.50 4.77 6.64
CA PHE A 144 0.02 5.36 7.89
C PHE A 144 0.11 6.89 7.81
N SER A 145 -0.95 7.55 8.28
CA SER A 145 -0.99 9.01 8.45
C SER A 145 -0.72 9.39 9.90
N SER A 146 -0.27 10.63 10.13
CA SER A 146 -0.04 11.20 11.47
C SER A 146 0.89 10.35 12.35
N PHE A 147 1.95 9.80 11.76
CA PHE A 147 2.85 8.87 12.43
C PHE A 147 3.51 9.50 13.66
N ASP A 148 4.07 10.71 13.53
CA ASP A 148 4.69 11.44 14.64
C ASP A 148 3.70 11.79 15.74
N THR A 149 2.48 12.23 15.39
CA THR A 149 1.45 12.53 16.38
C THR A 149 0.99 11.29 17.13
N TYR A 150 0.75 10.15 16.46
CA TYR A 150 0.29 8.94 17.14
C TYR A 150 1.40 8.20 17.91
N MET A 151 2.66 8.37 17.54
CA MET A 151 3.80 7.73 18.22
C MET A 151 4.36 8.57 19.37
N SER A 152 4.11 9.87 19.40
CA SER A 152 4.62 10.77 20.46
C SER A 152 4.15 10.44 21.89
N PRO A 153 2.94 9.88 22.16
CA PRO A 153 2.55 9.48 23.51
C PRO A 153 3.51 8.42 24.09
N PHE A 154 3.96 7.47 23.26
CA PHE A 154 4.89 6.42 23.65
C PHE A 154 6.27 6.96 24.02
N VAL A 155 6.73 8.01 23.33
CA VAL A 155 7.98 8.71 23.66
C VAL A 155 7.91 9.34 25.05
N ARG A 156 6.76 9.95 25.40
CA ARG A 156 6.55 10.58 26.71
C ARG A 156 6.52 9.55 27.84
N ILE A 157 5.69 8.52 27.71
CA ILE A 157 5.51 7.54 28.81
C ILE A 157 6.78 6.73 29.08
N ASP A 158 7.57 6.46 28.05
CA ASP A 158 8.85 5.77 28.19
C ASP A 158 10.00 6.75 28.53
N SER A 159 9.73 8.07 28.56
CA SER A 159 10.70 9.14 28.82
C SER A 159 11.94 9.05 27.91
N LEU A 160 11.73 8.78 26.62
CA LEU A 160 12.81 8.46 25.70
C LEU A 160 13.65 9.68 25.35
N THR A 161 14.96 9.47 25.29
CA THR A 161 15.91 10.43 24.74
C THR A 161 15.89 10.41 23.22
N TYR A 162 16.42 11.47 22.59
CA TYR A 162 16.60 11.51 21.13
C TYR A 162 17.38 10.31 20.59
N ALA A 163 18.40 9.84 21.31
CA ALA A 163 19.23 8.71 20.88
C ALA A 163 18.41 7.41 20.79
N GLU A 164 17.53 7.17 21.77
CA GLU A 164 16.65 6.00 21.81
C GLU A 164 15.56 6.08 20.74
N VAL A 165 14.92 7.25 20.58
CA VAL A 165 13.94 7.47 19.50
C VAL A 165 14.58 7.23 18.14
N ARG A 166 15.78 7.79 17.91
CA ARG A 166 16.54 7.56 16.66
C ARG A 166 16.85 6.09 16.43
N GLN A 167 17.24 5.35 17.47
CA GLN A 167 17.54 3.93 17.38
C GLN A 167 16.31 3.13 16.96
N HIS A 168 15.14 3.37 17.58
CA HIS A 168 13.91 2.67 17.21
C HIS A 168 13.38 3.05 15.84
N ILE A 169 13.52 4.31 15.42
CA ILE A 169 13.19 4.69 14.03
C ILE A 169 14.16 4.04 13.05
N GLN A 170 15.46 3.95 13.36
CA GLN A 170 16.40 3.20 12.53
C GLN A 170 15.99 1.72 12.40
N GLU A 171 15.59 1.08 13.49
CA GLU A 171 15.05 -0.29 13.48
C GLU A 171 13.81 -0.40 12.59
N LEU A 172 12.86 0.54 12.69
CA LEU A 172 11.69 0.60 11.81
C LEU A 172 12.11 0.66 10.33
N VAL A 173 13.01 1.58 9.97
CA VAL A 173 13.49 1.73 8.59
C VAL A 173 14.14 0.44 8.11
N TYR A 174 15.04 -0.14 8.90
CA TYR A 174 15.79 -1.33 8.48
C TYR A 174 14.86 -2.53 8.31
N ASN A 175 13.95 -2.76 9.25
CA ASN A 175 13.03 -3.89 9.16
C ASN A 175 12.03 -3.75 8.02
N LEU A 176 11.58 -2.53 7.68
CA LEU A 176 10.75 -2.29 6.50
C LEU A 176 11.51 -2.40 5.17
N ASN A 177 12.85 -2.39 5.20
CA ASN A 177 13.70 -2.51 4.00
C ASN A 177 14.36 -3.90 3.87
N VAL A 178 13.97 -4.88 4.70
CA VAL A 178 14.40 -6.28 4.55
C VAL A 178 13.19 -7.12 4.10
N PRO A 179 13.24 -7.76 2.93
CA PRO A 179 12.17 -8.65 2.46
C PRO A 179 12.07 -9.90 3.37
N SER A 180 10.86 -10.28 3.81
CA SER A 180 10.68 -11.33 4.82
C SER A 180 9.96 -12.60 4.35
N ARG A 181 8.76 -12.54 3.76
CA ARG A 181 7.97 -13.74 3.42
C ARG A 181 7.28 -13.66 2.07
N TRP A 182 7.49 -14.74 1.27
CA TRP A 182 7.21 -14.94 -0.16
C TRP A 182 7.73 -13.86 -1.12
N GLY A 183 7.74 -12.60 -0.69
CA GLY A 183 8.11 -11.42 -1.46
C GLY A 183 9.60 -11.17 -1.51
N THR A 184 10.13 -11.30 -2.72
CA THR A 184 11.35 -10.66 -3.22
C THR A 184 11.42 -9.15 -3.03
N GLN A 185 10.34 -8.53 -2.56
CA GLN A 185 10.14 -7.09 -2.49
C GLN A 185 10.01 -6.65 -1.05
N THR A 186 10.60 -5.49 -0.77
CA THR A 186 10.31 -4.76 0.47
C THR A 186 8.90 -4.14 0.40
N PRO A 187 8.21 -4.00 1.55
CA PRO A 187 6.94 -3.30 1.62
C PRO A 187 7.04 -1.90 1.03
N PHE A 188 6.21 -1.58 0.04
CA PHE A 188 6.09 -0.21 -0.42
C PHE A 188 5.25 0.58 0.58
N THR A 189 5.92 1.36 1.43
CA THR A 189 5.32 1.98 2.62
C THR A 189 5.41 3.49 2.60
N ASN A 190 4.35 4.13 3.08
CA ASN A 190 4.29 5.58 3.24
C ASN A 190 3.95 5.94 4.69
N LEU A 191 4.81 6.73 5.32
CA LEU A 191 4.54 7.31 6.63
C LEU A 191 4.43 8.83 6.47
N THR A 192 3.30 9.40 6.89
CA THR A 192 3.09 10.86 6.88
C THR A 192 3.35 11.43 8.25
N PHE A 193 4.04 12.57 8.28
CA PHE A 193 4.42 13.29 9.50
C PHE A 193 3.74 14.65 9.49
N ASP A 194 3.08 15.00 10.59
CA ASP A 194 2.29 16.22 10.70
C ASP A 194 3.16 17.44 11.04
N TRP A 195 4.32 17.24 11.68
CA TRP A 195 5.25 18.27 12.20
C TRP A 195 4.70 19.12 13.34
N VAL A 196 3.43 19.49 13.26
CA VAL A 196 2.65 20.20 14.27
C VAL A 196 1.37 19.41 14.48
N CYS A 197 0.98 19.21 15.75
CA CYS A 197 -0.23 18.46 16.06
C CYS A 197 -1.46 19.08 15.36
N PRO A 198 -2.17 18.31 14.51
CA PRO A 198 -3.37 18.76 13.81
C PRO A 198 -4.47 19.24 14.77
N ASP A 199 -5.28 20.20 14.31
CA ASP A 199 -6.37 20.78 15.13
C ASP A 199 -7.39 19.74 15.58
N ASP A 200 -7.71 18.77 14.72
CA ASP A 200 -8.67 17.70 14.99
C ASP A 200 -8.16 16.66 16.01
N LEU A 201 -6.83 16.50 16.14
CA LEU A 201 -6.22 15.60 17.12
C LEU A 201 -5.88 16.29 18.44
N ARG A 202 -5.72 17.62 18.45
CA ARG A 202 -5.15 18.38 19.56
C ARG A 202 -5.79 18.09 20.93
N GLU A 203 -7.12 18.04 20.98
CA GLU A 203 -7.89 17.84 22.22
C GLU A 203 -8.15 16.36 22.54
N GLN A 204 -7.73 15.45 21.66
CA GLN A 204 -7.95 14.02 21.88
C GLN A 204 -6.93 13.44 22.86
N VAL A 205 -7.40 12.53 23.71
CA VAL A 205 -6.59 11.83 24.69
C VAL A 205 -6.08 10.51 24.09
N PRO A 206 -4.76 10.26 24.06
CA PRO A 206 -4.21 8.99 23.60
C PRO A 206 -4.56 7.87 24.59
N VAL A 207 -4.75 6.67 24.05
CA VAL A 207 -4.95 5.44 24.83
C VAL A 207 -3.75 4.52 24.60
N ILE A 208 -3.08 4.11 25.68
CA ILE A 208 -1.92 3.21 25.63
C ILE A 208 -2.22 1.96 26.45
N GLY A 209 -2.10 0.78 25.83
CA GLY A 209 -2.36 -0.48 26.53
C GLY A 209 -3.75 -0.59 27.15
N GLY A 210 -4.74 0.09 26.56
CA GLY A 210 -6.12 0.19 27.05
C GLY A 210 -6.35 1.24 28.14
N VAL A 211 -5.38 2.11 28.44
CA VAL A 211 -5.47 3.15 29.47
C VAL A 211 -5.40 4.53 28.83
N ALA A 212 -6.43 5.36 29.08
CA ALA A 212 -6.42 6.76 28.68
C ALA A 212 -5.36 7.53 29.50
N GLN A 213 -4.57 8.37 28.82
CA GLN A 213 -3.51 9.15 29.45
C GLN A 213 -4.06 10.45 30.07
N ASP A 214 -3.24 11.12 30.89
CA ASP A 214 -3.57 12.38 31.56
C ASP A 214 -3.18 13.64 30.74
N PHE A 215 -2.78 13.46 29.48
CA PHE A 215 -2.43 14.51 28.53
C PHE A 215 -3.15 14.32 27.20
N CYS A 216 -3.21 15.37 26.37
CA CYS A 216 -3.76 15.33 25.02
C CYS A 216 -2.65 15.30 23.96
N TYR A 217 -2.98 14.99 22.71
CA TYR A 217 -1.98 15.05 21.62
C TYR A 217 -1.39 16.46 21.42
N GLY A 218 -2.17 17.51 21.72
CA GLY A 218 -1.72 18.90 21.67
C GLY A 218 -0.52 19.22 22.58
N ASP A 219 -0.34 18.43 23.65
CA ASP A 219 0.72 18.65 24.63
C ASP A 219 2.07 18.06 24.18
N LEU A 220 2.11 17.25 23.11
CA LEU A 220 3.24 16.39 22.72
C LEU A 220 4.22 17.02 21.73
N ALA A 221 4.31 18.35 21.68
CA ALA A 221 5.14 19.05 20.70
C ALA A 221 6.64 18.69 20.82
N GLN A 222 7.14 18.46 22.05
CA GLN A 222 8.54 18.09 22.27
C GLN A 222 8.85 16.68 21.76
N GLU A 223 7.96 15.73 22.06
CA GLU A 223 8.08 14.33 21.64
C GLU A 223 7.93 14.17 20.13
N MET A 224 7.00 14.90 19.51
CA MET A 224 6.90 15.00 18.04
C MET A 224 8.19 15.54 17.43
N ALA A 225 8.80 16.56 18.04
CA ALA A 225 10.07 17.11 17.54
C ALA A 225 11.22 16.10 17.59
N LEU A 226 11.27 15.26 18.64
CA LEU A 226 12.24 14.15 18.73
C LEU A 226 12.07 13.19 17.55
N ILE A 227 10.83 12.76 17.26
CA ILE A 227 10.52 11.88 16.14
C ILE A 227 10.90 12.56 14.80
N ASN A 228 10.48 13.80 14.59
CA ASN A 228 10.66 14.54 13.33
C ASN A 228 12.13 14.83 12.99
N ALA A 229 13.02 14.87 13.98
CA ALA A 229 14.46 15.02 13.74
C ALA A 229 15.14 13.73 13.21
N THR A 230 14.50 12.56 13.36
CA THR A 230 15.11 11.26 13.04
C THR A 230 15.17 10.91 11.55
N PRO A 231 14.13 11.11 10.69
CA PRO A 231 14.14 10.59 9.31
C PRO A 231 15.31 11.17 8.50
N THR A 232 15.59 12.46 8.66
CA THR A 232 16.72 13.16 8.03
C THR A 232 18.08 12.57 8.42
N THR A 233 18.22 12.12 9.68
CA THR A 233 19.45 11.59 10.25
C THR A 233 19.67 10.11 9.91
N VAL A 234 18.59 9.33 9.76
CA VAL A 234 18.69 7.91 9.40
C VAL A 234 19.06 7.75 7.92
N THR A 235 18.54 8.61 7.04
CA THR A 235 18.88 8.57 5.60
C THR A 235 20.31 9.00 5.27
N SER A 236 20.98 9.75 6.15
CA SER A 236 22.36 10.20 5.96
C SER A 236 23.41 9.21 6.47
N GLY A 237 23.01 8.19 7.24
CA GLY A 237 23.91 7.28 7.95
C GLY A 237 24.07 5.86 7.37
N GLY A 238 23.36 5.47 6.31
CA GLY A 238 23.37 4.08 5.81
C GLY A 238 23.12 3.93 4.31
N ARG A 239 23.84 2.98 3.68
CA ARG A 239 23.64 2.58 2.29
C ARG A 239 22.30 1.81 2.17
N VAL A 240 21.41 2.32 1.32
CA VAL A 240 20.17 1.70 0.82
C VAL A 240 19.01 1.66 1.84
N GLY A 241 18.30 2.78 1.95
CA GLY A 241 16.97 2.92 2.55
C GLY A 241 16.52 4.37 2.43
N ARG A 242 15.63 4.70 1.49
CA ARG A 242 15.14 6.07 1.29
C ARG A 242 13.77 6.23 1.95
N LEU A 243 13.72 6.87 3.11
CA LEU A 243 12.48 7.51 3.56
C LEU A 243 12.30 8.80 2.77
N SER A 244 11.15 8.95 2.11
CA SER A 244 10.72 10.24 1.55
C SER A 244 9.54 10.74 2.37
N ALA A 245 9.78 11.74 3.22
CA ALA A 245 8.72 12.44 3.93
C ALA A 245 8.09 13.49 2.99
N CYS A 246 6.80 13.36 2.69
CA CYS A 246 6.05 14.35 1.93
C CYS A 246 5.30 15.27 2.90
N ARG A 247 5.42 16.60 2.73
CA ARG A 247 4.66 17.56 3.55
C ARG A 247 3.20 17.53 3.12
N SER A 248 2.29 17.33 4.07
CA SER A 248 0.83 17.31 3.84
C SER A 248 0.32 18.56 3.11
N SER A 249 0.92 19.73 3.38
CA SER A 249 0.55 21.01 2.75
C SER A 249 0.88 21.14 1.25
N SER A 250 1.69 20.24 0.68
CA SER A 250 2.06 20.27 -0.75
C SER A 250 1.21 19.35 -1.65
N CYS A 251 0.32 18.53 -1.08
CA CYS A 251 -0.47 17.56 -1.86
C CYS A 251 -1.83 18.12 -2.35
N SER A 252 -2.23 19.31 -1.89
CA SER A 252 -3.57 19.87 -2.15
C SER A 252 -3.69 20.75 -3.40
N SER A 253 -2.61 21.03 -4.13
CA SER A 253 -2.60 22.04 -5.22
C SER A 253 -2.43 21.51 -6.64
N SER A 254 -2.40 20.19 -6.86
CA SER A 254 -2.36 19.58 -8.21
C SER A 254 -3.67 18.93 -8.67
N ALA A 255 -4.71 18.92 -7.83
CA ALA A 255 -6.04 18.50 -8.23
C ALA A 255 -6.92 19.71 -8.57
N THR A 256 -7.53 19.67 -9.76
CA THR A 256 -8.62 20.55 -10.25
C THR A 256 -8.21 21.73 -11.13
N ARG A 257 -8.04 21.45 -12.44
CA ARG A 257 -8.49 22.37 -13.49
C ARG A 257 -9.32 21.58 -14.50
N VAL A 258 -10.56 21.28 -14.13
CA VAL A 258 -11.58 20.76 -15.07
C VAL A 258 -12.29 21.96 -15.69
N ALA A 259 -12.21 22.06 -17.01
CA ALA A 259 -13.01 23.00 -17.79
C ALA A 259 -14.49 22.65 -17.62
N ARG A 260 -15.26 23.52 -16.97
CA ARG A 260 -16.72 23.41 -16.88
C ARG A 260 -17.34 23.81 -18.22
N GLY A 261 -17.83 22.82 -18.97
CA GLY A 261 -18.92 23.03 -19.93
C GLY A 261 -20.23 23.21 -19.17
N SER A 262 -20.98 24.25 -19.53
CA SER A 262 -22.26 24.63 -18.94
C SER A 262 -23.37 23.63 -19.25
N GLY A 263 -24.03 23.12 -18.21
CA GLY A 263 -25.27 22.36 -18.30
C GLY A 263 -26.03 22.42 -16.98
N SER A 264 -27.13 23.16 -16.97
CA SER A 264 -28.01 23.44 -15.84
C SER A 264 -28.92 22.26 -15.49
N GLY A 265 -29.07 21.94 -14.20
CA GLY A 265 -30.10 21.01 -13.71
C GLY A 265 -30.12 20.92 -12.18
N THR A 266 -31.18 21.46 -11.59
CA THR A 266 -31.45 21.60 -10.15
C THR A 266 -32.06 20.35 -9.52
N GLY A 267 -31.72 20.04 -8.27
CA GLY A 267 -32.50 19.14 -7.40
C GLY A 267 -31.77 18.70 -6.13
N ALA A 268 -32.25 19.11 -4.96
CA ALA A 268 -31.70 18.83 -3.64
C ALA A 268 -32.56 17.82 -2.85
N GLY A 269 -31.93 16.99 -2.01
CA GLY A 269 -32.58 16.20 -0.95
C GLY A 269 -31.65 15.10 -0.36
N PRO A 270 -31.72 14.77 0.95
CA PRO A 270 -30.52 14.44 1.75
C PRO A 270 -30.44 13.02 2.36
N ALA A 271 -29.28 12.76 2.97
CA ALA A 271 -28.97 11.85 4.10
C ALA A 271 -28.37 10.45 3.82
N GLY A 272 -27.25 10.18 4.50
CA GLY A 272 -26.81 8.86 4.97
C GLY A 272 -25.84 8.10 4.07
N GLY A 273 -24.55 8.03 4.44
CA GLY A 273 -23.61 7.12 3.79
C GLY A 273 -22.17 7.28 4.29
N THR A 274 -21.68 6.26 4.98
CA THR A 274 -20.27 5.99 5.29
C THR A 274 -19.37 6.25 4.07
N ALA A 275 -18.42 7.18 4.18
CA ALA A 275 -17.48 7.50 3.12
C ALA A 275 -16.36 6.44 3.04
N ALA A 276 -16.63 5.34 2.35
CA ALA A 276 -15.58 4.58 1.70
C ALA A 276 -15.18 5.36 0.45
N SER A 277 -14.00 5.99 0.44
CA SER A 277 -13.47 6.60 -0.78
C SER A 277 -12.97 5.49 -1.70
N SER A 278 -13.86 4.93 -2.52
CA SER A 278 -13.47 4.06 -3.63
C SER A 278 -12.74 4.91 -4.67
N SER A 279 -11.42 4.74 -4.79
CA SER A 279 -10.69 5.25 -5.95
C SER A 279 -11.07 4.40 -7.16
N THR A 280 -11.92 4.94 -8.03
CA THR A 280 -12.20 4.36 -9.35
C THR A 280 -10.90 4.30 -10.14
N ALA A 281 -10.59 3.13 -10.71
CA ALA A 281 -9.43 2.93 -11.58
C ALA A 281 -9.51 3.88 -12.79
N TRP A 282 -8.46 4.67 -13.01
CA TRP A 282 -8.34 5.55 -14.17
C TRP A 282 -7.66 4.79 -15.31
N ALA A 283 -8.40 4.46 -16.37
CA ALA A 283 -7.82 4.00 -17.62
C ALA A 283 -7.13 5.18 -18.33
N THR A 284 -5.82 5.09 -18.54
CA THR A 284 -5.10 6.04 -19.39
C THR A 284 -5.16 5.54 -20.83
N VAL A 285 -5.91 6.23 -21.68
CA VAL A 285 -5.99 5.92 -23.13
C VAL A 285 -4.68 6.36 -23.79
N ALA A 286 -3.89 5.41 -24.30
CA ALA A 286 -2.74 5.73 -25.14
C ALA A 286 -3.25 6.08 -26.55
N ARG A 287 -3.11 7.35 -26.97
CA ARG A 287 -3.34 7.70 -28.38
C ARG A 287 -2.16 7.19 -29.23
N PRO A 288 -2.41 6.44 -30.32
CA PRO A 288 -1.33 5.95 -31.16
C PRO A 288 -0.60 7.11 -31.85
N ARG A 289 0.70 7.25 -31.59
CA ARG A 289 1.58 8.14 -32.37
C ARG A 289 1.76 7.52 -33.76
N GLY A 290 1.42 8.28 -34.79
CA GLY A 290 1.41 7.83 -36.19
C GLY A 290 2.73 7.18 -36.64
N ARG A 291 2.59 6.09 -37.40
CA ARG A 291 3.67 5.40 -38.11
C ARG A 291 4.52 6.42 -38.91
N LYS A 292 5.81 6.53 -38.59
CA LYS A 292 6.79 7.07 -39.54
C LYS A 292 7.08 6.00 -40.59
N ARG A 293 6.85 6.34 -41.86
CA ARG A 293 7.30 5.54 -43.01
C ARG A 293 8.84 5.50 -43.04
N PRO A 294 9.46 4.38 -43.44
CA PRO A 294 10.90 4.36 -43.69
C PRO A 294 11.19 5.10 -45.00
N SER A 295 12.18 6.00 -44.96
CA SER A 295 12.82 6.54 -46.16
C SER A 295 13.80 5.50 -46.70
N VAL A 296 13.77 5.37 -48.04
CA VAL A 296 14.56 4.53 -48.96
C VAL A 296 15.93 4.11 -48.45
#